data_AF-A0A7S2RN78-F1
#
_entry.id   AF-A0A7S2RN78-F1
#
_cell.length_a   1.000
_cell.length_b   1.000
_cell.length_c   1.000
_cell.angle_alpha   90.00
_cell.angle_beta   90.00
_cell.angle_gamma   90.00
#
_symmetry.space_group_name_H-M   'P 1'
#
loop_
_entity.id
_entity.type
_entity.pdbx_description
1 polymer ?
#
loop_
_entity_poly.entity_id
_entity_poly.type
_entity_poly.pdbx_seq_one_letter_code
_entity_poly.pdbx_strand_id
1 'polypeptide(L)'
;EGMKAVQQNAKRRVDACILCNSHRRLFEPTVLYCNGICGMQRIRRNATYYTDNSKLNHWCTSCYSLMKENEKNILDNGREVLKKDLQNLKNDALPEEAWVQCDSCHNWVHQICALFNGRRNKTSASYTCPKCYIKKVQVHTTTKEKETQSLKSAEELPHSIMSKFIERGVLNALEKEYLSRAKLRHCPIDKVEKVNDLK
;
A
#
# COMPACT_ATOMS: atom_id res chain seq x y z
N GLU A 1 1.53 -24.79 -12.76
CA GLU A 1 0.13 -24.32 -12.64
C GLU A 1 0.11 -23.09 -11.74
N GLY A 2 -0.36 -21.94 -12.24
CA GLY A 2 -0.17 -20.63 -11.61
C GLY A 2 -1.18 -20.36 -10.50
N MET A 3 -0.70 -20.01 -9.31
CA MET A 3 -1.56 -19.55 -8.21
C MET A 3 -2.00 -18.11 -8.48
N LYS A 4 -3.26 -17.97 -8.89
CA LYS A 4 -3.97 -16.69 -9.01
C LYS A 4 -3.96 -15.99 -7.65
N ALA A 5 -3.72 -14.68 -7.65
CA ALA A 5 -4.14 -13.83 -6.54
C ALA A 5 -5.66 -13.97 -6.42
N VAL A 6 -6.10 -14.82 -5.50
CA VAL A 6 -7.50 -15.15 -5.31
C VAL A 6 -8.16 -13.97 -4.60
N GLN A 7 -8.72 -13.04 -5.37
CA GLN A 7 -9.88 -12.25 -4.95
C GLN A 7 -11.09 -13.22 -4.87
N GLN A 8 -11.16 -14.03 -3.81
CA GLN A 8 -12.40 -14.73 -3.48
C GLN A 8 -12.79 -14.34 -2.07
N ASN A 9 -13.90 -13.59 -2.01
CA ASN A 9 -14.78 -13.45 -0.87
C ASN A 9 -15.44 -14.80 -0.52
N ALA A 10 -14.63 -15.80 -0.17
CA ALA A 10 -15.11 -17.01 0.47
C ALA A 10 -14.94 -16.80 1.98
N LYS A 11 -16.05 -16.79 2.73
CA LYS A 11 -16.10 -16.90 4.20
C LYS A 11 -15.09 -17.95 4.66
N ARG A 12 -13.90 -17.54 5.09
CA ARG A 12 -12.87 -18.45 5.61
C ARG A 12 -12.79 -18.25 7.12
N ARG A 13 -13.05 -19.33 7.85
CA ARG A 13 -12.80 -19.48 9.30
C ARG A 13 -11.29 -19.37 9.55
N VAL A 14 -10.78 -18.14 9.61
CA VAL A 14 -9.48 -17.83 10.18
C VAL A 14 -9.74 -16.70 11.16
N ASP A 15 -9.66 -17.02 12.46
CA ASP A 15 -10.21 -16.19 13.52
C ASP A 15 -9.37 -14.95 13.84
N ALA A 16 -8.22 -14.72 13.21
CA ALA A 16 -7.52 -13.45 13.21
C ALA A 16 -6.18 -13.59 12.47
N CYS A 17 -5.63 -12.47 12.02
CA CYS A 17 -4.22 -12.39 11.69
C CYS A 17 -3.37 -12.71 12.92
N ILE A 18 -2.48 -13.70 12.84
CA ILE A 18 -1.63 -14.11 13.97
C ILE A 18 -0.63 -13.04 14.44
N LEU A 19 -0.43 -11.96 13.68
CA LEU A 19 0.50 -10.88 14.00
C LEU A 19 -0.18 -9.69 14.69
N CYS A 20 -1.37 -9.29 14.21
CA CYS A 20 -2.08 -8.12 14.75
C CYS A 20 -3.40 -8.48 15.47
N ASN A 21 -3.72 -9.76 15.57
CA ASN A 21 -4.91 -10.31 16.22
C ASN A 21 -6.24 -9.71 15.75
N SER A 22 -6.27 -9.17 14.52
CA SER A 22 -7.44 -8.53 13.93
C SER A 22 -7.99 -9.38 12.78
N HIS A 23 -9.32 -9.43 12.67
CA HIS A 23 -10.02 -10.21 11.64
C HIS A 23 -10.04 -9.55 10.27
N ARG A 24 -10.23 -8.23 10.20
CA ARG A 24 -10.37 -7.49 8.95
C ARG A 24 -9.69 -6.14 9.09
N ARG A 25 -9.02 -5.71 8.03
CA ARG A 25 -8.43 -4.38 7.90
C ARG A 25 -8.99 -3.77 6.62
N LEU A 26 -9.79 -2.72 6.77
CA LEU A 26 -10.34 -1.99 5.64
C LEU A 26 -9.42 -0.82 5.32
N PHE A 27 -9.19 -0.59 4.03
CA PHE A 27 -8.56 0.62 3.56
C PHE A 27 -9.55 1.78 3.56
N GLU A 28 -8.99 2.99 3.50
CA GLU A 28 -9.78 4.16 3.22
C GLU A 28 -10.46 4.02 1.84
N PRO A 29 -11.78 4.28 1.74
CA PRO A 29 -12.49 4.14 0.48
C PRO A 29 -12.03 5.18 -0.54
N THR A 30 -11.95 4.79 -1.81
CA THR A 30 -11.57 5.70 -2.89
C THR A 30 -12.56 6.86 -3.02
N VAL A 31 -12.04 8.09 -3.12
CA VAL A 31 -12.84 9.27 -3.43
C VAL A 31 -12.96 9.40 -4.94
N LEU A 32 -14.20 9.41 -5.44
CA LEU A 32 -14.49 9.53 -6.88
C LEU A 32 -14.95 10.95 -7.22
N TYR A 33 -14.43 11.48 -8.31
CA TYR A 33 -14.81 12.78 -8.87
C TYR A 33 -15.43 12.60 -10.25
N CYS A 34 -16.42 13.42 -10.57
CA CYS A 34 -17.16 13.33 -11.83
C CYS A 34 -16.45 14.06 -12.97
N ASN A 35 -16.16 13.37 -14.08
CA ASN A 35 -15.62 13.92 -15.32
C ASN A 35 -16.69 14.62 -16.19
N GLY A 36 -17.91 14.81 -15.68
CA GLY A 36 -18.99 15.51 -16.39
C GLY A 36 -18.97 17.01 -16.18
N ILE A 37 -19.95 17.69 -16.81
CA ILE A 37 -20.09 19.16 -16.80
C ILE A 37 -20.36 19.79 -15.42
N CYS A 38 -20.55 18.99 -14.37
CA CYS A 38 -20.74 19.51 -13.01
C CYS A 38 -19.47 20.14 -12.39
N GLY A 39 -18.33 20.09 -13.09
CA GLY A 39 -17.09 20.72 -12.64
C GLY A 39 -16.36 19.89 -11.58
N MET A 40 -16.08 18.62 -11.87
CA MET A 40 -15.33 17.72 -10.97
C MET A 40 -15.94 17.56 -9.58
N GLN A 41 -17.27 17.56 -9.48
CA GLN A 41 -17.94 17.34 -8.19
C GLN A 41 -17.67 15.93 -7.66
N ARG A 42 -17.52 15.83 -6.33
CA ARG A 42 -17.36 14.56 -5.64
C ARG A 42 -18.62 13.71 -5.76
N ILE A 43 -18.46 12.47 -6.21
CA ILE A 43 -19.51 11.46 -6.23
C ILE A 43 -19.67 10.93 -4.79
N ARG A 44 -20.85 11.11 -4.21
CA ARG A 44 -21.15 10.72 -2.83
C ARG A 44 -20.99 9.22 -2.60
N ARG A 45 -20.67 8.82 -1.37
CA ARG A 45 -20.67 7.41 -0.96
C ARG A 45 -22.08 6.83 -1.10
N ASN A 46 -22.13 5.55 -1.46
CA ASN A 46 -23.34 4.78 -1.75
C ASN A 46 -24.18 5.30 -2.94
N ALA A 47 -23.74 6.35 -3.63
CA ALA A 47 -24.42 6.84 -4.83
C ALA A 47 -24.07 5.97 -6.05
N THR A 48 -25.03 5.89 -6.96
CA THR A 48 -24.82 5.29 -8.28
C THR A 48 -24.00 6.22 -9.16
N TYR A 49 -23.06 5.65 -9.88
CA TYR A 49 -22.21 6.34 -10.84
C TYR A 49 -21.96 5.46 -12.07
N TYR A 50 -21.43 6.07 -13.11
CA TYR A 50 -21.13 5.45 -14.38
C TYR A 50 -19.63 5.53 -14.64
N THR A 51 -19.02 4.52 -15.24
CA THR A 51 -17.57 4.50 -15.48
C THR A 51 -17.22 3.77 -16.77
N ASP A 52 -16.07 4.09 -17.34
CA ASP A 52 -15.54 3.38 -18.50
C ASP A 52 -15.01 1.98 -18.14
N ASN A 53 -14.74 1.14 -19.13
CA ASN A 53 -14.25 -0.22 -18.89
C ASN A 53 -12.91 -0.28 -18.13
N SER A 54 -12.09 0.77 -18.21
CA SER A 54 -10.82 0.89 -17.49
C SER A 54 -11.00 1.40 -16.05
N LYS A 55 -12.20 1.84 -15.68
CA LYS A 55 -12.55 2.43 -14.37
C LYS A 55 -11.69 3.66 -14.01
N LEU A 56 -11.32 4.45 -15.00
CA LEU A 56 -10.49 5.65 -14.81
C LEU A 56 -11.32 6.94 -14.83
N ASN A 57 -12.43 6.94 -15.57
CA ASN A 57 -13.31 8.08 -15.73
C ASN A 57 -14.65 7.76 -15.09
N HIS A 58 -15.24 8.73 -14.39
CA HIS A 58 -16.46 8.53 -13.63
C HIS A 58 -17.47 9.63 -13.89
N TRP A 59 -18.76 9.29 -13.94
CA TRP A 59 -19.85 10.24 -14.10
C TRP A 59 -20.90 10.03 -13.02
N CYS A 60 -21.28 11.10 -12.33
CA CYS A 60 -22.42 11.06 -11.42
C CYS A 60 -23.71 10.82 -12.21
N THR A 61 -24.76 10.36 -11.53
CA THR A 61 -26.04 10.07 -12.16
C THR A 61 -26.61 11.28 -12.92
N SER A 62 -26.47 12.49 -12.38
CA SER A 62 -26.93 13.72 -13.05
C SER A 62 -26.19 14.00 -14.35
N CYS A 63 -24.85 13.93 -14.34
CA CYS A 63 -24.06 14.17 -15.55
C CYS A 63 -24.27 13.08 -16.60
N TYR A 64 -24.36 11.81 -16.19
CA TYR A 64 -24.67 10.73 -17.11
C TYR A 64 -26.02 10.92 -17.80
N SER A 65 -27.04 11.39 -17.06
CA SER A 65 -28.37 11.64 -17.62
C SER A 65 -28.34 12.72 -18.71
N LEU A 66 -27.49 13.74 -18.55
CA LEU A 66 -27.32 14.84 -19.51
C LEU A 66 -26.45 14.48 -20.72
N MET A 67 -25.78 13.32 -20.73
CA MET A 67 -25.02 12.86 -21.91
C MET A 67 -25.96 12.49 -23.05
N LYS A 68 -25.59 12.90 -24.27
CA LYS A 68 -26.25 12.46 -25.50
C LYS A 68 -25.83 11.04 -25.86
N GLU A 69 -26.75 10.25 -26.40
CA GLU A 69 -26.51 8.82 -26.68
C GLU A 69 -25.51 8.58 -27.82
N ASN A 70 -25.56 9.42 -28.86
CA ASN A 70 -24.73 9.28 -30.06
C ASN A 70 -23.46 10.17 -30.01
N GLU A 71 -23.26 10.91 -28.92
CA GLU A 71 -22.09 11.77 -28.76
C GLU A 71 -20.96 11.01 -28.09
N LYS A 72 -19.79 11.06 -28.73
CA LYS A 72 -18.58 10.43 -28.20
C LYS A 72 -17.99 11.31 -27.11
N ASN A 73 -17.71 10.71 -25.96
CA ASN A 73 -17.02 11.35 -24.86
C ASN A 73 -15.55 10.94 -24.90
N ILE A 74 -14.66 11.93 -24.83
CA ILE A 74 -13.21 11.70 -24.81
C ILE A 74 -12.79 11.41 -23.38
N LEU A 75 -12.14 10.27 -23.19
CA LEU A 75 -11.56 9.81 -21.92
C LEU A 75 -10.19 10.46 -21.68
N ASP A 76 -9.73 10.44 -20.44
CA ASP A 76 -8.40 10.94 -20.06
C ASP A 76 -7.23 10.25 -20.81
N ASN A 77 -7.43 9.03 -21.29
CA ASN A 77 -6.45 8.29 -22.11
C ASN A 77 -6.56 8.57 -23.61
N GLY A 78 -7.36 9.56 -24.02
CA GLY A 78 -7.59 9.97 -25.41
C GLY A 78 -8.54 9.06 -26.20
N ARG A 79 -9.09 7.99 -25.60
CA ARG A 79 -10.07 7.13 -26.28
C ARG A 79 -11.46 7.75 -26.25
N GLU A 80 -12.27 7.39 -27.22
CA GLU A 80 -13.67 7.78 -27.29
C GLU A 80 -14.57 6.69 -26.71
N VAL A 81 -15.59 7.08 -25.95
CA VAL A 81 -16.60 6.17 -25.39
C VAL A 81 -18.01 6.71 -25.65
N LEU A 82 -18.96 5.82 -25.92
CA LEU A 82 -20.38 6.20 -25.99
C LEU A 82 -21.06 5.97 -24.64
N LYS A 83 -22.16 6.68 -24.41
CA LYS A 83 -22.97 6.56 -23.18
C LYS A 83 -23.39 5.12 -22.87
N LYS A 84 -23.70 4.34 -23.91
CA LYS A 84 -24.13 2.94 -23.81
C LYS A 84 -23.02 1.97 -23.38
N ASP A 85 -21.76 2.37 -23.54
CA ASP A 85 -20.59 1.54 -23.21
C ASP A 85 -20.14 1.75 -21.75
N LEU A 86 -20.76 2.70 -21.03
CA LEU A 86 -20.47 2.98 -19.64
C LEU A 86 -21.15 1.97 -18.70
N GLN A 87 -20.40 1.53 -17.70
CA GLN A 87 -20.87 0.59 -16.68
C GLN A 87 -21.49 1.34 -15.51
N ASN A 88 -22.68 0.92 -15.09
CA ASN A 88 -23.35 1.43 -13.89
C ASN A 88 -22.84 0.68 -12.65
N LEU A 89 -22.31 1.41 -11.67
CA LEU A 89 -21.76 0.90 -10.43
C LEU A 89 -22.24 1.74 -9.22
N LYS A 90 -22.05 1.18 -8.02
CA LYS A 90 -22.34 1.87 -6.75
C LYS A 90 -21.05 2.21 -6.02
N ASN A 91 -20.95 3.43 -5.49
CA ASN A 91 -19.78 3.88 -4.72
C ASN A 91 -19.82 3.38 -3.27
N ASP A 92 -19.84 2.07 -3.07
CA ASP A 92 -19.86 1.42 -1.76
C ASP A 92 -18.64 0.53 -1.51
N ALA A 93 -17.73 0.41 -2.49
CA ALA A 93 -16.51 -0.37 -2.36
C ALA A 93 -15.73 0.03 -1.09
N LEU A 94 -15.38 -0.98 -0.30
CA LEU A 94 -14.50 -0.92 0.87
C LEU A 94 -13.35 -1.87 0.60
N PRO A 95 -12.23 -1.39 0.04
CA PRO A 95 -11.09 -2.25 -0.25
C PRO A 95 -10.59 -2.88 1.05
N GLU A 96 -10.34 -4.18 1.04
CA GLU A 96 -9.86 -4.93 2.20
C GLU A 96 -8.39 -5.30 2.01
N GLU A 97 -7.66 -5.28 3.11
CA GLU A 97 -6.26 -5.71 3.17
C GLU A 97 -6.13 -7.17 2.74
N ALA A 98 -5.19 -7.41 1.83
CA ALA A 98 -4.95 -8.74 1.30
C ALA A 98 -4.31 -9.65 2.35
N TRP A 99 -4.53 -10.95 2.19
CA TRP A 99 -3.99 -11.98 3.07
C TRP A 99 -2.88 -12.78 2.38
N VAL A 100 -2.00 -13.36 3.18
CA VAL A 100 -0.99 -14.34 2.75
C VAL A 100 -0.92 -15.47 3.78
N GLN A 101 -0.80 -16.71 3.29
CA GLN A 101 -0.68 -17.90 4.13
C GLN A 101 0.78 -18.29 4.28
N CYS A 102 1.23 -18.52 5.52
CA CYS A 102 2.55 -19.04 5.80
C CYS A 102 2.68 -20.50 5.36
N ASP A 103 3.72 -20.85 4.61
CA ASP A 103 3.97 -22.22 4.17
C ASP A 103 4.48 -23.13 5.30
N SER A 104 5.02 -22.55 6.38
CA SER A 104 5.56 -23.33 7.52
C SER A 104 4.51 -23.68 8.59
N CYS A 105 3.56 -22.80 8.87
CA CYS A 105 2.54 -23.03 9.92
C CYS A 105 1.11 -22.96 9.43
N HIS A 106 0.90 -22.72 8.13
CA HIS A 106 -0.40 -22.61 7.47
C HIS A 106 -1.35 -21.54 8.02
N ASN A 107 -0.89 -20.73 8.98
CA ASN A 107 -1.61 -19.59 9.50
C ASN A 107 -1.60 -18.44 8.49
N TRP A 108 -2.65 -17.63 8.57
CA TRP A 108 -2.85 -16.47 7.71
C TRP A 108 -2.46 -15.18 8.42
N VAL A 109 -1.89 -14.27 7.64
CA VAL A 109 -1.55 -12.92 8.08
C VAL A 109 -1.95 -11.91 7.01
N HIS A 110 -2.23 -10.68 7.43
CA HIS A 110 -2.32 -9.56 6.49
C HIS A 110 -0.96 -9.34 5.81
N GLN A 111 -0.96 -8.97 4.53
CA GLN A 111 0.28 -8.72 3.79
C GLN A 111 1.08 -7.57 4.42
N ILE A 112 0.43 -6.47 4.80
CA ILE A 112 1.05 -5.33 5.49
C ILE A 112 1.63 -5.77 6.84
N CYS A 113 0.93 -6.60 7.62
CA CYS A 113 1.45 -7.06 8.92
C CYS A 113 2.75 -7.85 8.80
N ALA A 114 2.98 -8.51 7.66
CA ALA A 114 4.17 -9.29 7.40
C ALA A 114 5.17 -8.59 6.46
N LEU A 115 4.90 -7.34 6.06
CA LEU A 115 5.65 -6.62 5.02
C LEU A 115 5.83 -7.46 3.73
N PHE A 116 4.83 -8.27 3.40
CA PHE A 116 4.87 -9.18 2.27
C PHE A 116 4.52 -8.45 0.97
N ASN A 117 5.39 -8.55 -0.03
CA ASN A 117 5.16 -7.98 -1.35
C ASN A 117 4.81 -9.05 -2.38
N GLY A 118 3.50 -9.27 -2.59
CA GLY A 118 3.00 -10.25 -3.56
C GLY A 118 3.44 -9.99 -5.01
N ARG A 119 3.75 -8.73 -5.38
CA ARG A 119 4.23 -8.41 -6.74
C ARG A 119 5.67 -8.86 -7.00
N ARG A 120 6.49 -8.98 -5.95
CA ARG A 120 7.86 -9.50 -6.04
C ARG A 120 7.90 -11.03 -6.00
N ASN A 121 6.87 -11.68 -5.46
CA ASN A 121 6.80 -13.14 -5.39
C ASN A 121 6.35 -13.78 -6.72
N LYS A 122 6.99 -13.43 -7.84
CA LYS A 122 6.65 -13.95 -9.18
C LYS A 122 7.14 -15.38 -9.41
N THR A 123 8.13 -15.84 -8.66
CA THR A 123 8.75 -17.18 -8.82
C THR A 123 8.13 -18.25 -7.93
N SER A 124 6.95 -18.01 -7.34
CA SER A 124 6.33 -18.95 -6.38
C SER A 124 7.29 -19.31 -5.23
N ALA A 125 8.05 -18.34 -4.74
CA ALA A 125 8.92 -18.55 -3.59
C ALA A 125 8.04 -18.76 -2.35
N SER A 126 8.40 -19.75 -1.55
CA SER A 126 7.70 -20.05 -0.31
C SER A 126 7.75 -18.86 0.64
N TYR A 127 6.61 -18.50 1.23
CA TYR A 127 6.50 -17.46 2.24
C TYR A 127 6.53 -18.07 3.66
N THR A 128 7.48 -17.60 4.47
CA THR A 128 7.56 -17.92 5.91
C THR A 128 7.18 -16.68 6.73
N CYS A 129 6.22 -16.81 7.66
CA CYS A 129 5.80 -15.68 8.49
C CYS A 129 6.85 -15.28 9.54
N PRO A 130 6.82 -14.04 10.05
CA PRO A 130 7.81 -13.55 11.03
C PRO A 130 7.93 -14.44 12.28
N LYS A 131 6.81 -14.97 12.79
CA LYS A 131 6.82 -15.89 13.95
C LYS A 131 7.56 -17.20 13.67
N CYS A 132 7.38 -17.77 12.48
CA CYS A 132 8.10 -18.98 12.08
C CYS A 132 9.58 -18.67 11.79
N TYR A 133 9.87 -17.53 11.19
CA TYR A 133 11.23 -17.10 10.91
C TYR A 133 12.04 -16.93 12.20
N ILE A 134 11.52 -16.20 13.19
CA ILE A 134 12.19 -16.01 14.50
C ILE A 134 12.46 -17.35 15.17
N LYS A 135 11.50 -18.28 15.16
CA LYS A 135 11.69 -19.63 15.73
C LYS A 135 12.82 -20.40 15.01
N LYS A 136 12.90 -20.33 13.68
CA LYS A 136 13.97 -20.97 12.92
C LYS A 136 15.34 -20.38 13.26
N VAL A 137 15.45 -19.05 13.31
CA VAL A 137 16.69 -18.35 13.66
C VAL A 137 17.15 -18.67 15.09
N GLN A 138 16.23 -18.79 16.04
CA GLN A 138 16.55 -19.13 17.43
C GLN A 138 17.02 -20.58 17.61
N VAL A 139 16.54 -21.51 16.78
CA VAL A 139 16.87 -22.94 16.85
C VAL A 139 18.16 -23.26 16.07
N HIS A 140 18.42 -22.56 14.96
CA HIS A 140 19.59 -22.78 14.11
C HIS A 140 20.62 -21.67 14.32
N THR A 141 21.49 -21.82 15.32
CA THR A 141 22.54 -20.84 15.68
C THR A 141 23.71 -20.74 14.67
N THR A 142 23.74 -21.54 13.59
CA THR A 142 24.97 -21.71 12.79
C THR A 142 24.81 -21.69 11.27
N THR A 143 23.62 -21.50 10.72
CA THR A 143 23.47 -21.36 9.26
C THR A 143 22.87 -20.01 8.92
N LYS A 144 23.70 -19.10 8.39
CA LYS A 144 23.26 -17.91 7.66
C LYS A 144 22.39 -18.37 6.50
N GLU A 145 21.10 -18.58 6.75
CA GLU A 145 20.13 -18.77 5.67
C GLU A 145 20.25 -17.55 4.76
N LYS A 146 20.34 -17.82 3.45
CA LYS A 146 20.50 -16.81 2.40
C LYS A 146 19.56 -15.66 2.70
N GLU A 147 20.14 -14.48 2.92
CA GLU A 147 19.43 -13.23 3.13
C GLU A 147 18.21 -13.22 2.21
N THR A 148 17.03 -13.19 2.83
CA THR A 148 15.77 -12.92 2.14
C THR A 148 16.05 -11.77 1.18
N GLN A 149 15.94 -12.04 -0.13
CA GLN A 149 16.31 -11.14 -1.23
C GLN A 149 16.38 -9.68 -0.77
N SER A 150 17.60 -9.11 -0.72
CA SER A 150 17.86 -7.76 -0.22
C SER A 150 16.70 -6.84 -0.61
N LEU A 151 15.95 -6.41 0.41
CA LEU A 151 14.93 -5.41 0.20
C LEU A 151 15.70 -4.16 -0.20
N LYS A 152 15.65 -3.80 -1.49
CA LYS A 152 16.26 -2.56 -1.99
C LYS A 152 15.93 -1.42 -1.04
N SER A 153 16.94 -0.98 -0.31
CA SER A 153 16.81 0.07 0.68
C SER A 153 16.63 1.42 -0.04
N ALA A 154 16.09 2.41 0.67
CA ALA A 154 16.09 3.78 0.16
C ALA A 154 17.51 4.29 -0.11
N GLU A 155 18.51 3.80 0.64
CA GLU A 155 19.95 4.10 0.48
C GLU A 155 20.51 3.64 -0.89
N GLU A 156 19.91 2.62 -1.51
CA GLU A 156 20.37 2.11 -2.81
C GLU A 156 19.84 2.93 -4.00
N LEU A 157 18.99 3.93 -3.75
CA LEU A 157 18.44 4.77 -4.80
C LEU A 157 19.53 5.71 -5.36
N PRO A 158 19.51 6.02 -6.68
CA PRO A 158 20.47 6.96 -7.25
C PRO A 158 20.38 8.33 -6.58
N HIS A 159 21.51 8.80 -6.05
CA HIS A 159 21.60 10.11 -5.41
C HIS A 159 21.91 11.22 -6.42
N SER A 160 21.13 12.30 -6.37
CA SER A 160 21.45 13.58 -7.01
C SER A 160 22.23 14.51 -6.06
N ILE A 161 22.88 15.54 -6.61
CA ILE A 161 23.54 16.60 -5.81
C ILE A 161 22.55 17.20 -4.80
N MET A 162 21.31 17.46 -5.23
CA MET A 162 20.25 17.98 -4.38
C MET A 162 19.91 17.00 -3.24
N SER A 163 19.73 15.71 -3.55
CA SER A 163 19.41 14.71 -2.52
C SER A 163 20.48 14.66 -1.42
N LYS A 164 21.77 14.63 -1.80
CA LYS A 164 22.90 14.64 -0.86
C LYS A 164 22.99 15.94 -0.09
N PHE A 165 22.60 17.07 -0.68
CA PHE A 165 22.57 18.35 0.00
C PHE A 165 21.47 18.39 1.07
N ILE A 166 20.26 17.94 0.74
CA ILE A 166 19.14 17.86 1.67
C ILE A 166 19.46 16.88 2.81
N GLU A 167 19.95 15.68 2.49
CA GLU A 167 20.30 14.66 3.46
C GLU A 167 21.35 15.15 4.46
N ARG A 168 22.46 15.72 3.97
CA ARG A 168 23.47 16.36 4.82
C ARG A 168 22.89 17.52 5.64
N GLY A 169 22.00 18.31 5.06
CA GLY A 169 21.33 19.41 5.76
C GLY A 169 20.52 18.92 6.96
N VAL A 170 19.76 17.83 6.78
CA VAL A 170 18.98 17.19 7.86
C VAL A 170 19.91 16.60 8.91
N LEU A 171 20.95 15.87 8.52
CA LEU A 171 21.94 15.28 9.44
C LEU A 171 22.62 16.36 10.31
N ASN A 172 23.05 17.45 9.69
CA ASN A 172 23.65 18.58 10.41
C ASN A 172 22.67 19.27 11.38
N ALA A 173 21.39 19.38 10.99
CA ALA A 173 20.36 19.93 11.87
C ALA A 173 20.08 19.02 13.06
N LEU A 174 20.05 17.71 12.85
CA LEU A 174 19.89 16.71 13.92
C LEU A 174 21.07 16.75 14.89
N GLU A 175 22.31 16.82 14.40
CA GLU A 175 23.50 16.91 15.25
C GLU A 175 23.45 18.16 16.16
N LYS A 176 23.09 19.31 15.59
CA LYS A 176 22.90 20.56 16.36
C LYS A 176 21.81 20.42 17.42
N GLU A 177 20.68 19.80 17.08
CA GLU A 177 19.59 19.55 18.02
C GLU A 177 20.00 18.62 19.16
N TYR A 178 20.72 17.53 18.87
CA TYR A 178 21.23 16.62 19.89
C TYR A 178 22.20 17.33 20.85
N LEU A 179 23.10 18.16 20.33
CA LEU A 179 23.99 18.98 21.15
C LEU A 179 23.23 20.01 22.00
N SER A 180 22.20 20.65 21.42
CA SER A 180 21.34 21.60 22.14
C SER A 180 20.60 20.92 23.30
N ARG A 181 20.00 19.75 23.06
CA ARG A 181 19.32 18.94 24.09
C ARG A 181 20.27 18.49 25.19
N ALA A 182 21.49 18.06 24.84
CA ALA A 182 22.51 17.67 25.82
C ALA A 182 22.85 18.83 26.75
N LYS A 183 23.08 20.03 26.18
CA LYS A 183 23.34 21.26 26.94
C LYS A 183 22.19 21.62 27.86
N LEU A 184 20.95 21.61 27.35
CA LEU A 184 19.76 21.94 28.14
C LEU A 184 19.54 20.98 29.31
N ARG A 185 19.81 19.69 29.11
CA ARG A 185 19.64 18.64 30.13
C ARG A 185 20.84 18.46 31.05
N HIS A 186 21.91 19.22 30.83
CA HIS A 186 23.19 19.11 31.54
C HIS A 186 23.70 17.66 31.58
N CYS A 187 23.57 16.95 30.46
CA CYS A 187 24.01 15.56 30.33
C CYS A 187 24.99 15.41 29.17
N PRO A 188 25.87 14.39 29.21
CA PRO A 188 26.68 14.02 28.06
C PRO A 188 25.80 13.72 26.83
N ILE A 189 26.32 13.98 25.63
CA ILE A 189 25.60 13.77 24.37
C ILE A 189 25.16 12.31 24.18
N ASP A 190 25.88 11.35 24.75
CA ASP A 190 25.58 9.92 24.64
C ASP A 190 24.34 9.51 25.44
N LYS A 191 23.91 10.35 26.40
CA LYS A 191 22.65 10.15 27.13
C LYS A 191 21.45 10.79 26.44
N VAL A 192 21.66 11.49 25.32
CA VAL A 192 20.57 12.00 24.50
C VAL A 192 20.06 10.88 23.61
N GLU A 193 18.76 10.63 23.66
CA GLU A 193 18.10 9.71 22.73
C GLU A 193 18.28 10.20 21.29
N LYS A 194 18.99 9.41 20.50
CA LYS A 194 19.24 9.64 19.08
C LYS A 194 18.39 8.67 18.27
N VAL A 195 18.08 9.06 17.04
CA VAL A 195 17.44 8.14 16.09
C VAL A 195 18.42 7.01 15.78
N ASN A 196 17.98 5.77 15.94
CA ASN A 196 18.77 4.58 15.61
C ASN A 196 18.95 4.46 14.08
N ASP A 197 20.05 3.84 13.66
CA ASP A 197 20.31 3.47 12.27
C ASP A 197 20.39 4.63 11.25
N LEU A 198 20.62 5.87 11.70
CA LEU A 198 21.07 6.95 10.81
C LEU A 198 22.57 6.78 10.53
N LYS A 199 22.94 6.62 9.26
CA LYS A 199 24.32 6.71 8.77
C LYS A 199 24.67 8.15 8.42
#